data_AF-A0A7C6V9B1-F1
#
_entry.id   AF-A0A7C6V9B1-F1
#
_cell.length_a   1.000
_cell.length_b   1.000
_cell.length_c   1.000
_cell.angle_alpha   90.00
_cell.angle_beta   90.00
_cell.angle_gamma   90.00
#
_symmetry.space_group_name_H-M   'P 1'
#
loop_
_entity.id
_entity.type
_entity.pdbx_description
1 polymer ?
#
loop_
_entity_poly.entity_id
_entity_poly.type
_entity_poly.pdbx_seq_one_letter_code
_entity_poly.pdbx_strand_id
1 'polypeptide(L)'
;MDTHAETKTENISMLTRKKHGIPSPQEGPKWAAPLGLVILLLAVFGLVSIVLIVVNHVNNSRSKEFAESAGYYEQLLTPVVMVEPVPFENIEKADKLYLVKASIVSILLDESVELPYDINGLMMVSADLVETKCRQLFGNDIKLEHKSFFLEAILFRYNDSDNSYHIPATGLNGKYRPKVVDISKKKGEICVRVDLYETESENLGAGCMNFRFADSKDGNYIKSIEYIEQ
;
A
#
# COMPACT_ATOMS: atom_id res chain seq x y z
N MET A 1 33.60 119.39 0.75
CA MET A 1 32.14 119.48 0.57
C MET A 1 31.72 118.13 0.00
N ASP A 2 31.77 117.12 0.86
CA ASP A 2 30.61 116.54 1.59
C ASP A 2 29.89 115.58 0.61
N THR A 3 29.68 114.30 0.88
CA THR A 3 28.96 113.79 2.05
C THR A 3 29.11 112.27 2.10
N HIS A 4 29.33 111.73 3.31
CA HIS A 4 29.14 110.33 3.65
C HIS A 4 27.70 109.89 3.37
N ALA A 5 27.50 108.69 2.81
CA ALA A 5 26.28 107.93 3.04
C ALA A 5 26.59 106.43 3.04
N GLU A 6 26.60 105.88 4.24
CA GLU A 6 26.57 104.46 4.56
C GLU A 6 25.14 103.92 4.31
N THR A 7 24.98 102.74 3.70
CA THR A 7 23.79 101.90 3.92
C THR A 7 24.04 100.45 3.50
N LYS A 8 24.33 99.64 4.53
CA LYS A 8 23.66 98.39 4.90
C LYS A 8 23.05 97.50 3.80
N THR A 9 23.35 96.22 3.98
CA THR A 9 22.47 95.02 3.93
C THR A 9 22.72 94.01 2.79
N GLU A 10 22.93 92.77 3.25
CA GLU A 10 22.51 91.48 2.68
C GLU A 10 23.58 90.50 2.19
N ASN A 11 23.84 89.55 3.10
CA ASN A 11 24.05 88.12 2.85
C ASN A 11 23.70 87.66 1.43
N ILE A 12 24.72 87.27 0.66
CA ILE A 12 24.56 86.22 -0.34
C ILE A 12 25.78 85.29 -0.23
N SER A 13 25.54 84.19 0.47
CA SER A 13 26.14 82.87 0.25
C SER A 13 26.68 82.65 -1.16
N MET A 14 27.77 81.89 -1.33
CA MET A 14 27.70 80.59 -2.03
C MET A 14 29.09 80.02 -2.38
N LEU A 15 29.36 78.86 -1.77
CA LEU A 15 29.84 77.64 -2.42
C LEU A 15 31.29 77.64 -2.97
N THR A 16 32.25 77.45 -2.07
CA THR A 16 33.49 76.75 -2.41
C THR A 16 33.22 75.24 -2.56
N ARG A 17 32.90 74.82 -3.79
CA ARG A 17 32.68 73.43 -4.19
C ARG A 17 33.97 72.61 -4.02
N LYS A 18 34.01 71.73 -3.01
CA LYS A 18 35.06 70.71 -2.83
C LYS A 18 35.07 69.78 -4.04
N LYS A 19 36.14 69.80 -4.86
CA LYS A 19 36.34 68.85 -5.97
C LYS A 19 36.46 67.44 -5.39
N HIS A 20 35.47 66.59 -5.65
CA HIS A 20 35.57 65.15 -5.44
C HIS A 20 36.47 64.57 -6.53
N GLY A 21 37.59 63.97 -6.12
CA GLY A 21 38.47 63.22 -7.00
C GLY A 21 37.77 61.98 -7.54
N ILE A 22 38.03 61.66 -8.81
CA ILE A 22 37.57 60.45 -9.48
C ILE A 22 38.33 59.26 -8.85
N PRO A 23 37.66 58.23 -8.31
CA PRO A 23 38.36 57.06 -7.77
C PRO A 23 39.02 56.26 -8.91
N SER A 24 40.29 55.89 -8.73
CA SER A 24 41.02 55.03 -9.66
C SER A 24 40.43 53.61 -9.70
N PRO A 25 40.58 52.86 -10.80
CA PRO A 25 40.14 51.46 -10.87
C PRO A 25 40.86 50.64 -9.78
N GLN A 26 40.09 50.15 -8.80
CA GLN A 26 40.61 49.22 -7.80
C GLN A 26 40.80 47.86 -8.47
N GLU A 27 42.04 47.38 -8.52
CA GLU A 27 42.33 45.99 -8.89
C GLU A 27 41.66 45.06 -7.87
N GLY A 28 40.59 44.37 -8.28
CA GLY A 28 39.88 43.42 -7.42
C GLY A 28 40.80 42.30 -6.93
N PRO A 29 40.57 41.75 -5.72
CA PRO A 29 41.45 40.76 -5.12
C PRO A 29 41.57 39.51 -6.00
N LYS A 30 42.80 39.18 -6.39
CA LYS A 30 43.21 38.11 -7.33
C LYS A 30 42.82 36.68 -6.88
N TRP A 31 42.19 36.57 -5.71
CA TRP A 31 41.76 35.34 -5.05
C TRP A 31 40.23 35.16 -5.02
N ALA A 32 39.44 36.16 -5.42
CA ALA A 32 37.99 36.05 -5.49
C ALA A 32 37.51 35.05 -6.57
N ALA A 33 38.26 34.95 -7.67
CA ALA A 33 37.95 34.03 -8.78
C ALA A 33 38.07 32.53 -8.42
N PRO A 34 39.17 32.03 -7.83
CA PRO A 34 39.26 30.62 -7.44
C PRO A 34 38.31 30.26 -6.30
N LEU A 35 38.05 31.18 -5.37
CA LEU A 35 37.14 30.93 -4.24
C LEU A 35 35.68 30.78 -4.69
N GLY A 36 35.23 31.60 -5.65
CA GLY A 36 33.91 31.46 -6.25
C GLY A 36 33.72 30.12 -6.98
N LEU A 37 34.77 29.62 -7.64
CA LEU A 37 34.74 28.33 -8.33
C LEU A 37 34.57 27.16 -7.34
N VAL A 38 35.26 27.19 -6.20
CA VAL A 38 35.12 26.16 -5.15
C VAL A 38 33.71 26.15 -4.57
N ILE A 39 33.15 27.32 -4.29
CA ILE A 39 31.78 27.47 -3.79
C ILE A 39 30.77 26.94 -4.82
N LEU A 40 30.98 27.24 -6.10
CA LEU A 40 30.14 26.73 -7.19
C LEU A 40 30.18 25.21 -7.29
N LEU A 41 31.36 24.59 -7.21
CA LEU A 41 31.51 23.14 -7.20
C LEU A 41 30.80 22.51 -5.99
N LEU A 42 30.99 23.09 -4.80
CA LEU A 42 30.34 22.60 -3.59
C LEU A 42 28.80 22.70 -3.67
N ALA A 43 28.29 23.77 -4.29
CA ALA A 43 26.85 23.94 -4.53
C ALA A 43 26.29 22.87 -5.49
N VAL A 44 27.02 22.54 -6.56
CA VAL A 44 26.62 21.48 -7.50
C VAL A 44 26.64 20.11 -6.83
N PHE A 45 27.68 19.79 -6.06
CA PHE A 45 27.75 18.53 -5.31
C PHE A 45 26.64 18.42 -4.25
N GLY A 46 26.32 19.53 -3.56
CA GLY A 46 25.19 19.59 -2.63
C GLY A 46 23.85 19.32 -3.33
N LEU A 47 23.62 19.93 -4.50
CA LEU A 47 22.40 19.74 -5.28
C LEU A 47 22.23 18.28 -5.71
N VAL A 48 23.28 17.66 -6.26
CA VAL A 48 23.26 16.26 -6.69
C VAL A 48 22.98 15.34 -5.50
N SER A 49 23.60 15.59 -4.35
CA SER A 49 23.40 14.80 -3.14
C SER A 49 21.95 14.84 -2.65
N ILE A 50 21.31 16.03 -2.67
CA ILE A 50 19.91 16.20 -2.29
C ILE A 50 18.98 15.44 -3.24
N VAL A 51 19.19 15.55 -4.55
CA VAL A 51 18.37 14.84 -5.55
C VAL A 51 18.45 13.32 -5.35
N LEU A 52 19.66 12.79 -5.14
CA LEU A 52 19.86 11.36 -4.88
C LEU A 52 19.16 10.91 -3.59
N ILE A 53 19.29 11.68 -2.51
CA ILE A 53 18.64 11.36 -1.23
C ILE A 53 17.12 11.37 -1.37
N VAL A 54 16.55 12.38 -2.05
CA VAL A 54 15.10 12.48 -2.24
C VAL A 54 14.56 11.31 -3.06
N VAL A 55 15.19 10.95 -4.17
CA VAL A 55 14.75 9.80 -4.99
C VAL A 55 14.87 8.49 -4.23
N ASN A 56 15.98 8.29 -3.50
CA ASN A 56 16.20 7.04 -2.78
C ASN A 56 15.26 6.90 -1.57
N HIS A 57 14.93 8.02 -0.91
CA HIS A 57 13.98 8.02 0.21
C HIS A 57 12.55 7.76 -0.25
N VAL A 58 12.12 8.37 -1.37
CA VAL A 58 10.79 8.13 -1.96
C VAL A 58 10.65 6.67 -2.41
N ASN A 59 11.68 6.10 -3.03
CA ASN A 59 11.65 4.71 -3.49
C ASN A 59 11.62 3.71 -2.32
N ASN A 60 12.42 3.95 -1.27
CA ASN A 60 12.52 3.05 -0.13
C ASN A 60 11.29 3.08 0.80
N SER A 61 10.62 4.25 0.91
CA SER A 61 9.38 4.35 1.66
C SER A 61 8.22 3.70 0.91
N ARG A 62 8.14 3.90 -0.42
CA ARG A 62 7.11 3.30 -1.27
C ARG A 62 7.25 1.79 -1.39
N SER A 63 8.48 1.26 -1.45
CA SER A 63 8.71 -0.19 -1.51
C SER A 63 8.34 -0.90 -0.21
N LYS A 64 8.56 -0.27 0.95
CA LYS A 64 8.16 -0.82 2.25
C LYS A 64 6.66 -0.82 2.45
N GLU A 65 5.99 0.29 2.13
CA GLU A 65 4.53 0.40 2.21
C GLU A 65 3.86 -0.60 1.26
N PHE A 66 4.43 -0.79 0.05
CA PHE A 66 3.99 -1.82 -0.87
C PHE A 66 4.22 -3.23 -0.32
N ALA A 67 5.41 -3.52 0.22
CA ALA A 67 5.73 -4.86 0.76
C ALA A 67 4.85 -5.24 1.96
N GLU A 68 4.58 -4.29 2.87
CA GLU A 68 3.70 -4.50 4.02
C GLU A 68 2.25 -4.71 3.57
N SER A 69 1.77 -3.89 2.64
CA SER A 69 0.43 -4.05 2.06
C SER A 69 0.30 -5.36 1.28
N ALA A 70 1.32 -5.71 0.50
CA ALA A 70 1.36 -6.96 -0.26
C ALA A 70 1.28 -8.16 0.67
N GLY A 71 2.09 -8.21 1.74
CA GLY A 71 2.04 -9.30 2.71
C GLY A 71 0.66 -9.46 3.36
N TYR A 72 -0.01 -8.35 3.70
CA TYR A 72 -1.38 -8.39 4.22
C TYR A 72 -2.36 -9.02 3.22
N TYR A 73 -2.35 -8.57 1.95
CA TYR A 73 -3.26 -9.12 0.94
C TYR A 73 -2.91 -10.56 0.56
N GLU A 74 -1.63 -10.94 0.54
CA GLU A 74 -1.23 -12.33 0.32
C GLU A 74 -1.79 -13.25 1.40
N GLN A 75 -1.68 -12.88 2.67
CA GLN A 75 -2.27 -13.65 3.78
C GLN A 75 -3.80 -13.71 3.67
N LEU A 76 -4.45 -12.58 3.38
CA LEU A 76 -5.90 -12.50 3.24
C LEU A 76 -6.43 -13.34 2.06
N LEU A 77 -5.70 -13.36 0.94
CA LEU A 77 -6.09 -14.06 -0.29
C LEU A 77 -5.65 -15.53 -0.30
N THR A 78 -4.74 -15.94 0.58
CA THR A 78 -4.29 -17.34 0.69
C THR A 78 -5.47 -18.32 0.81
N PRO A 79 -6.40 -18.18 1.77
CA PRO A 79 -7.51 -19.13 1.90
C PRO A 79 -8.45 -19.13 0.67
N VAL A 80 -8.56 -17.99 0.00
CA VAL A 80 -9.42 -17.78 -1.18
C VAL A 80 -8.82 -18.46 -2.42
N VAL A 81 -7.49 -18.44 -2.53
CA VAL A 81 -6.72 -19.06 -3.62
C VAL A 81 -6.51 -20.55 -3.42
N MET A 82 -6.34 -21.00 -2.17
CA MET A 82 -6.16 -22.41 -1.86
C MET A 82 -7.37 -23.28 -2.24
N VAL A 83 -8.58 -22.72 -2.19
CA VAL A 83 -9.81 -23.44 -2.54
C VAL A 83 -10.18 -23.35 -4.03
N GLU A 84 -9.24 -22.94 -4.88
CA GLU A 84 -9.41 -22.65 -6.31
C GLU A 84 -10.43 -21.52 -6.58
N PRO A 85 -9.98 -20.28 -6.86
CA PRO A 85 -10.88 -19.15 -7.02
C PRO A 85 -11.87 -19.34 -8.15
N VAL A 86 -13.16 -19.16 -7.85
CA VAL A 86 -14.22 -19.05 -8.86
C VAL A 86 -14.41 -17.57 -9.18
N PRO A 87 -14.24 -17.12 -10.43
CA PRO A 87 -14.47 -15.73 -10.81
C PRO A 87 -15.93 -15.34 -10.61
N PHE A 88 -16.15 -14.15 -10.09
CA PHE A 88 -17.48 -13.56 -9.97
C PHE A 88 -17.40 -12.04 -10.09
N GLU A 89 -18.38 -11.46 -10.78
CA GLU A 89 -18.49 -10.01 -10.95
C GLU A 89 -19.02 -9.33 -9.69
N ASN A 90 -19.90 -10.00 -8.96
CA ASN A 90 -20.54 -9.52 -7.73
C ASN A 90 -20.78 -10.70 -6.79
N ILE A 91 -20.81 -10.41 -5.49
CA ILE A 91 -20.99 -11.45 -4.46
C ILE A 91 -22.31 -12.22 -4.59
N GLU A 92 -23.37 -11.60 -5.13
CA GLU A 92 -24.65 -12.27 -5.39
C GLU A 92 -24.55 -13.38 -6.45
N LYS A 93 -23.58 -13.26 -7.37
CA LYS A 93 -23.30 -14.26 -8.41
C LYS A 93 -22.23 -15.26 -7.97
N ALA A 94 -21.63 -15.09 -6.79
CA ALA A 94 -20.61 -16.00 -6.29
C ALA A 94 -21.22 -17.35 -5.90
N ASP A 95 -20.47 -18.43 -6.11
CA ASP A 95 -20.88 -19.75 -5.66
C ASP A 95 -20.86 -19.80 -4.12
N LYS A 96 -22.01 -20.04 -3.51
CA LYS A 96 -22.14 -20.14 -2.05
C LYS A 96 -21.26 -21.23 -1.46
N LEU A 97 -21.08 -22.35 -2.18
CA LEU A 97 -20.21 -23.43 -1.72
C LEU A 97 -18.74 -22.99 -1.69
N TYR A 98 -18.32 -22.21 -2.68
CA TYR A 98 -17.00 -21.59 -2.71
C TYR A 98 -16.79 -20.65 -1.51
N LEU A 99 -17.77 -19.80 -1.20
CA LEU A 99 -17.70 -18.89 -0.05
C LEU A 99 -17.54 -19.64 1.28
N VAL A 100 -18.29 -20.74 1.46
CA VAL A 100 -18.16 -21.62 2.64
C VAL A 100 -16.77 -22.24 2.70
N LYS A 101 -16.28 -22.82 1.59
CA LYS A 101 -14.94 -23.44 1.50
C LYS A 101 -13.85 -22.45 1.89
N ALA A 102 -13.81 -21.28 1.25
CA ALA A 102 -12.81 -20.24 1.53
C ALA A 102 -12.84 -19.80 3.01
N SER A 103 -14.04 -19.65 3.57
CA SER A 103 -14.22 -19.23 4.97
C SER A 103 -13.72 -20.27 5.96
N ILE A 104 -14.01 -21.56 5.73
CA ILE A 104 -13.50 -22.65 6.58
C ILE A 104 -11.98 -22.75 6.49
N VAL A 105 -11.40 -22.71 5.27
CA VAL A 105 -9.94 -22.73 5.11
C VAL A 105 -9.30 -21.51 5.81
N SER A 106 -9.92 -20.33 5.73
CA SER A 106 -9.45 -19.16 6.46
C SER A 106 -9.44 -19.33 7.98
N ILE A 107 -10.39 -20.09 8.54
CA ILE A 107 -10.40 -20.43 9.96
C ILE A 107 -9.27 -21.40 10.28
N LEU A 108 -9.10 -22.44 9.45
CA LEU A 108 -8.09 -23.48 9.67
C LEU A 108 -6.65 -22.95 9.57
N LEU A 109 -6.43 -21.92 8.76
CA LEU A 109 -5.13 -21.24 8.65
C LEU A 109 -4.89 -20.21 9.76
N ASP A 110 -5.92 -19.80 10.48
CA ASP A 110 -5.83 -18.79 11.53
C ASP A 110 -5.43 -19.46 12.85
N GLU A 111 -4.12 -19.46 13.13
CA GLU A 111 -3.56 -20.03 14.37
C GLU A 111 -4.07 -19.36 15.65
N SER A 112 -4.70 -18.18 15.56
CA SER A 112 -5.27 -17.49 16.72
C SER A 112 -6.63 -18.05 17.15
N VAL A 113 -7.26 -18.87 16.32
CA VAL A 113 -8.59 -19.44 16.59
C VAL A 113 -8.43 -20.85 17.16
N GLU A 114 -8.75 -21.01 18.44
CA GLU A 114 -8.81 -22.33 19.06
C GLU A 114 -10.08 -23.06 18.66
N LEU A 115 -9.92 -24.21 18.00
CA LEU A 115 -11.04 -25.06 17.58
C LEU A 115 -11.25 -26.22 18.55
N PRO A 116 -12.48 -26.46 19.02
CA PRO A 116 -12.79 -27.64 19.81
C PRO A 116 -12.72 -28.92 18.97
N TYR A 117 -12.54 -30.06 19.63
CA TYR A 117 -12.53 -31.37 19.01
C TYR A 117 -13.75 -32.19 19.45
N ASP A 118 -14.30 -32.99 18.54
CA ASP A 118 -15.37 -33.93 18.84
C ASP A 118 -14.84 -35.20 19.55
N ILE A 119 -15.77 -36.08 19.94
CA ILE A 119 -15.43 -37.37 20.59
C ILE A 119 -14.55 -38.30 19.73
N ASN A 120 -14.51 -38.08 18.42
CA ASN A 120 -13.73 -38.86 17.45
C ASN A 120 -12.38 -38.19 17.14
N GLY A 121 -12.05 -37.07 17.79
CA GLY A 121 -10.84 -36.29 17.53
C GLY A 121 -10.88 -35.47 16.24
N LEU A 122 -12.07 -35.18 15.70
CA LEU A 122 -12.24 -34.28 14.56
C LEU A 122 -12.36 -32.84 15.06
N MET A 123 -11.72 -31.89 14.37
CA MET A 123 -11.90 -30.46 14.64
C MET A 123 -13.34 -30.06 14.31
N MET A 124 -13.95 -29.28 15.21
CA MET A 124 -15.30 -28.76 15.07
C MET A 124 -15.26 -27.28 14.74
N VAL A 125 -15.76 -26.92 13.56
CA VAL A 125 -15.88 -25.52 13.10
C VAL A 125 -17.35 -25.13 13.08
N SER A 126 -17.78 -24.28 14.02
CA SER A 126 -19.17 -23.84 14.12
C SER A 126 -19.61 -22.99 12.93
N ALA A 127 -20.86 -23.15 12.50
CA ALA A 127 -21.45 -22.37 11.40
C ALA A 127 -21.38 -20.85 11.66
N ASP A 128 -21.63 -20.40 12.90
CA ASP A 128 -21.54 -18.98 13.28
C ASP A 128 -20.14 -18.39 13.03
N LEU A 129 -19.09 -19.20 13.25
CA LEU A 129 -17.72 -18.79 13.02
C LEU A 129 -17.45 -18.70 11.51
N VAL A 130 -17.95 -19.66 10.72
CA VAL A 130 -17.89 -19.64 9.25
C VAL A 130 -18.59 -18.39 8.69
N GLU A 131 -19.79 -18.07 9.18
CA GLU A 131 -20.51 -16.87 8.77
C GLU A 131 -19.77 -15.59 9.14
N THR A 132 -19.19 -15.53 10.34
CA THR A 132 -18.39 -14.37 10.79
C THR A 132 -17.17 -14.17 9.91
N LYS A 133 -16.45 -15.24 9.58
CA LYS A 133 -15.27 -15.20 8.70
C LYS A 133 -15.64 -14.91 7.25
N CYS A 134 -16.77 -15.44 6.78
CA CYS A 134 -17.30 -15.09 5.47
C CYS A 134 -17.61 -13.59 5.38
N ARG A 135 -18.23 -13.01 6.42
CA ARG A 135 -18.51 -11.57 6.45
C ARG A 135 -17.23 -10.73 6.47
N GLN A 136 -16.18 -11.20 7.12
CA GLN A 136 -14.85 -10.56 7.08
C GLN A 136 -14.22 -10.61 5.68
N LEU A 137 -14.31 -11.73 4.99
CA LEU A 137 -13.69 -11.90 3.66
C LEU A 137 -14.50 -11.26 2.53
N PHE A 138 -15.82 -11.31 2.58
CA PHE A 138 -16.70 -11.04 1.44
C PHE A 138 -17.81 -10.02 1.73
N GLY A 139 -18.02 -9.60 2.99
CA GLY A 139 -18.98 -8.57 3.37
C GLY A 139 -20.26 -9.08 4.04
N ASN A 140 -21.08 -8.15 4.57
CA ASN A 140 -22.08 -8.43 5.60
C ASN A 140 -23.44 -8.97 5.10
N ASP A 141 -23.67 -9.08 3.78
CA ASP A 141 -24.97 -9.38 3.16
C ASP A 141 -25.07 -10.79 2.54
N ILE A 142 -24.32 -11.76 3.06
CA ILE A 142 -24.20 -13.10 2.46
C ILE A 142 -24.95 -14.13 3.29
N LYS A 143 -25.91 -14.81 2.67
CA LYS A 143 -26.54 -16.01 3.24
C LYS A 143 -25.83 -17.27 2.74
N LEU A 144 -25.13 -17.94 3.64
CA LEU A 144 -24.46 -19.20 3.36
C LEU A 144 -25.45 -20.37 3.35
N GLU A 145 -25.14 -21.36 2.53
CA GLU A 145 -25.81 -22.66 2.56
C GLU A 145 -24.82 -23.70 3.08
N HIS A 146 -25.05 -24.18 4.30
CA HIS A 146 -24.20 -25.16 4.93
C HIS A 146 -24.54 -26.57 4.43
N LYS A 147 -23.55 -27.24 3.84
CA LYS A 147 -23.68 -28.61 3.31
C LYS A 147 -22.34 -29.33 3.45
N SER A 148 -22.38 -30.65 3.57
CA SER A 148 -21.16 -31.46 3.52
C SER A 148 -20.53 -31.40 2.13
N PHE A 149 -19.20 -31.30 2.06
CA PHE A 149 -18.48 -31.26 0.79
C PHE A 149 -17.11 -31.91 0.89
N PHE A 150 -16.52 -32.20 -0.28
CA PHE A 150 -15.12 -32.56 -0.40
C PHE A 150 -14.31 -31.36 -0.85
N LEU A 151 -13.16 -31.18 -0.21
CA LEU A 151 -12.10 -30.30 -0.68
C LEU A 151 -10.85 -31.17 -0.81
N GLU A 152 -10.32 -31.23 -2.03
CA GLU A 152 -9.29 -32.20 -2.41
C GLU A 152 -9.72 -33.64 -2.09
N ALA A 153 -9.14 -34.25 -1.05
CA ALA A 153 -9.47 -35.60 -0.57
C ALA A 153 -10.05 -35.62 0.86
N ILE A 154 -10.30 -34.44 1.44
CA ILE A 154 -10.77 -34.30 2.82
C ILE A 154 -12.30 -34.07 2.81
N LEU A 155 -13.02 -34.86 3.60
CA LEU A 155 -14.45 -34.70 3.81
C LEU A 155 -14.70 -33.67 4.91
N PHE A 156 -15.37 -32.59 4.56
CA PHE A 156 -15.91 -31.60 5.49
C PHE A 156 -17.35 -32.00 5.78
N ARG A 157 -17.57 -32.68 6.89
CA ARG A 157 -18.91 -33.18 7.26
C ARG A 157 -19.65 -32.11 8.05
N TYR A 158 -20.74 -31.61 7.49
CA TYR A 158 -21.66 -30.74 8.21
C TYR A 158 -22.65 -31.58 9.05
N ASN A 159 -22.86 -31.17 10.30
CA ASN A 159 -23.83 -31.75 11.19
C ASN A 159 -24.88 -30.69 11.58
N ASP A 160 -26.12 -30.90 11.15
CA ASP A 160 -27.23 -29.98 11.46
C ASP A 160 -27.58 -29.96 12.96
N SER A 161 -27.22 -30.99 13.72
CA SER A 161 -27.63 -31.13 15.13
C SER A 161 -26.86 -30.18 16.06
N ASP A 162 -25.59 -29.94 15.76
CA ASP A 162 -24.71 -29.05 16.53
C ASP A 162 -24.29 -27.80 15.72
N ASN A 163 -24.79 -27.66 14.49
CA ASN A 163 -24.47 -26.59 13.55
C ASN A 163 -22.96 -26.43 13.32
N SER A 164 -22.22 -27.54 13.18
CA SER A 164 -20.77 -27.50 13.03
C SER A 164 -20.26 -28.41 11.91
N TYR A 165 -19.07 -28.08 11.40
CA TYR A 165 -18.31 -28.91 10.48
C TYR A 165 -17.31 -29.74 11.27
N HIS A 166 -17.36 -31.05 11.07
CA HIS A 166 -16.39 -32.01 11.59
C HIS A 166 -15.35 -32.30 10.52
N ILE A 167 -14.11 -31.94 10.81
CA ILE A 167 -13.00 -31.96 9.87
C ILE A 167 -11.85 -32.75 10.50
N PRO A 168 -11.25 -33.72 9.80
CA PRO A 168 -10.07 -34.40 10.34
C PRO A 168 -8.92 -33.40 10.52
N ALA A 169 -8.13 -33.59 11.59
CA ALA A 169 -6.92 -32.81 11.87
C ALA A 169 -5.79 -33.15 10.90
N THR A 170 -6.00 -32.86 9.61
CA THR A 170 -5.07 -33.08 8.52
C THR A 170 -4.73 -31.75 7.88
N GLY A 171 -3.46 -31.55 7.52
CA GLY A 171 -3.03 -30.32 6.83
C GLY A 171 -3.72 -30.16 5.48
N LEU A 172 -4.16 -28.93 5.18
CA LEU A 172 -4.63 -28.54 3.86
C LEU A 172 -3.44 -28.01 3.05
N ASN A 173 -3.14 -28.69 1.95
CA ASN A 173 -2.06 -28.30 1.04
C ASN A 173 -2.67 -27.72 -0.23
N GLY A 174 -3.11 -26.46 -0.16
CA GLY A 174 -3.71 -25.80 -1.31
C GLY A 174 -2.75 -25.76 -2.49
N LYS A 175 -3.30 -26.00 -3.69
CA LYS A 175 -2.53 -26.09 -4.94
C LYS A 175 -1.79 -24.80 -5.30
N TYR A 176 -2.39 -23.66 -5.01
CA TYR A 176 -1.87 -22.35 -5.40
C TYR A 176 -1.61 -21.44 -4.20
N ARG A 177 -0.62 -20.55 -4.33
CA ARG A 177 -0.39 -19.41 -3.44
C ARG A 177 -0.47 -18.10 -4.20
N PRO A 178 -1.06 -17.05 -3.61
CA PRO A 178 -1.04 -15.71 -4.19
C PRO A 178 0.31 -15.04 -3.94
N LYS A 179 0.82 -14.31 -4.93
CA LYS A 179 1.82 -13.26 -4.72
C LYS A 179 1.32 -11.95 -5.30
N VAL A 180 1.35 -10.90 -4.52
CA VAL A 180 0.82 -9.61 -4.94
C VAL A 180 1.85 -8.89 -5.81
N VAL A 181 1.42 -8.52 -7.02
CA VAL A 181 2.26 -7.86 -8.02
C VAL A 181 1.97 -6.37 -8.09
N ASP A 182 0.71 -5.98 -7.88
CA ASP A 182 0.30 -4.58 -7.92
C ASP A 182 -0.88 -4.32 -6.99
N ILE A 183 -0.91 -3.13 -6.39
CA ILE A 183 -1.99 -2.65 -5.54
C ILE A 183 -2.36 -1.23 -5.98
N SER A 184 -3.57 -1.06 -6.46
CA SER A 184 -4.10 0.22 -6.93
C SER A 184 -5.35 0.62 -6.16
N LYS A 185 -5.32 1.78 -5.49
CA LYS A 185 -6.49 2.35 -4.82
C LYS A 185 -7.14 3.41 -5.72
N LYS A 186 -8.42 3.24 -6.05
CA LYS A 186 -9.19 4.18 -6.88
C LYS A 186 -10.58 4.40 -6.28
N LYS A 187 -10.90 5.64 -5.89
CA LYS A 187 -12.27 6.10 -5.52
C LYS A 187 -13.02 5.16 -4.55
N GLY A 188 -12.37 4.70 -3.48
CA GLY A 188 -13.00 3.81 -2.48
C GLY A 188 -13.03 2.33 -2.87
N GLU A 189 -12.31 1.95 -3.93
CA GLU A 189 -12.06 0.56 -4.30
C GLU A 189 -10.55 0.28 -4.33
N ILE A 190 -10.17 -0.91 -3.90
CA ILE A 190 -8.78 -1.38 -3.94
C ILE A 190 -8.71 -2.53 -4.94
N CYS A 191 -7.91 -2.37 -5.99
CA CYS A 191 -7.62 -3.41 -6.96
C CYS A 191 -6.26 -4.03 -6.61
N VAL A 192 -6.24 -5.33 -6.33
CA VAL A 192 -5.03 -6.09 -6.05
C VAL A 192 -4.83 -7.08 -7.18
N ARG A 193 -3.70 -6.98 -7.86
CA ARG A 193 -3.27 -7.95 -8.85
C ARG A 193 -2.39 -8.98 -8.17
N VAL A 194 -2.74 -10.25 -8.33
CA VAL A 194 -1.93 -11.36 -7.85
C VAL A 194 -1.56 -12.30 -8.97
N ASP A 195 -0.36 -12.83 -8.87
CA ASP A 195 0.06 -13.99 -9.65
C ASP A 195 -0.15 -15.24 -8.80
N LEU A 196 -0.44 -16.35 -9.48
CA LEU A 196 -0.61 -17.66 -8.86
C LEU A 196 0.64 -18.51 -9.09
N TYR A 197 1.09 -19.15 -8.01
CA TYR A 197 2.27 -20.00 -7.95
C TYR A 197 1.81 -21.36 -7.44
N GLU A 198 2.24 -22.44 -8.10
CA GLU A 198 1.94 -23.77 -7.60
C GLU A 198 2.74 -24.03 -6.31
N THR A 199 2.09 -24.52 -5.25
CA THR A 199 2.76 -24.75 -3.97
C THR A 199 3.90 -25.76 -4.09
N GLU A 200 3.78 -26.73 -5.00
CA GLU A 200 4.78 -27.79 -5.22
C GLU A 200 5.83 -27.43 -6.28
N SER A 201 5.65 -26.33 -7.00
CA SER A 201 6.54 -25.94 -8.10
C SER A 201 6.83 -24.44 -8.06
N GLU A 202 8.10 -24.04 -8.03
CA GLU A 202 8.49 -22.62 -8.18
C GLU A 202 8.19 -22.02 -9.57
N ASN A 203 7.39 -22.70 -10.39
CA ASN A 203 6.91 -22.19 -11.66
C ASN A 203 6.01 -20.96 -11.45
N LEU A 204 6.54 -19.78 -11.79
CA LEU A 204 5.75 -18.60 -12.10
C LEU A 204 4.91 -18.88 -13.35
N GLY A 205 3.60 -18.78 -13.25
CA GLY A 205 2.73 -18.75 -14.44
C GLY A 205 1.47 -19.59 -14.40
N ALA A 206 0.98 -20.02 -13.22
CA ALA A 206 -0.31 -20.72 -13.16
C ALA A 206 -1.49 -19.82 -13.56
N GLY A 207 -1.34 -18.50 -13.41
CA GLY A 207 -2.30 -17.51 -13.87
C GLY A 207 -2.16 -16.18 -13.13
N CYS A 208 -2.85 -15.17 -13.62
CA CYS A 208 -2.95 -13.85 -13.00
C CYS A 208 -4.42 -13.55 -12.67
N MET A 209 -4.68 -12.95 -11.50
CA MET A 209 -6.02 -12.60 -11.06
C MET A 209 -6.07 -11.17 -10.53
N ASN A 210 -7.19 -10.49 -10.76
CA ASN A 210 -7.53 -9.23 -10.14
C ASN A 210 -8.60 -9.45 -9.07
N PHE A 211 -8.27 -9.02 -7.85
CA PHE A 211 -9.20 -8.94 -6.72
C PHE A 211 -9.59 -7.49 -6.52
N ARG A 212 -10.90 -7.22 -6.51
CA ARG A 212 -11.41 -5.89 -6.15
C ARG A 212 -12.00 -5.93 -4.76
N PHE A 213 -11.56 -5.02 -3.92
CA PHE A 213 -12.06 -4.84 -2.57
C PHE A 213 -12.85 -3.54 -2.46
N ALA A 214 -13.92 -3.58 -1.68
CA ALA A 214 -14.58 -2.37 -1.22
C ALA A 214 -13.85 -1.82 0.01
N ASP A 215 -13.55 -0.52 0.00
CA ASP A 215 -12.97 0.19 1.13
C ASP A 215 -14.09 0.51 2.13
N SER A 216 -14.12 -0.20 3.25
CA SER A 216 -15.14 -0.04 4.30
C SER A 216 -14.50 0.19 5.65
N LYS A 217 -15.20 0.93 6.53
CA LYS A 217 -14.73 1.26 7.88
C LYS A 217 -14.51 0.03 8.76
N ASP A 218 -15.17 -1.08 8.44
CA ASP A 218 -15.10 -2.35 9.17
C ASP A 218 -14.04 -3.32 8.61
N GLY A 219 -13.27 -2.88 7.60
CA GLY A 219 -12.25 -3.69 6.92
C GLY A 219 -12.53 -3.85 5.43
N ASN A 220 -11.49 -4.23 4.68
CA ASN A 220 -11.58 -4.47 3.25
C ASN A 220 -12.16 -5.85 2.98
N TYR A 221 -13.21 -5.94 2.16
CA TYR A 221 -13.81 -7.22 1.75
C TYR A 221 -13.83 -7.36 0.22
N ILE A 222 -13.76 -8.60 -0.25
CA ILE A 222 -13.69 -8.96 -1.67
C ILE A 222 -15.06 -8.76 -2.31
N LYS A 223 -15.11 -7.92 -3.34
CA LYS A 223 -16.30 -7.57 -4.11
C LYS A 223 -16.39 -8.35 -5.42
N SER A 224 -15.25 -8.57 -6.07
CA SER A 224 -15.19 -9.30 -7.34
C SER A 224 -13.83 -9.96 -7.55
N ILE A 225 -13.82 -11.04 -8.33
CA ILE A 225 -12.62 -11.79 -8.75
C ILE A 225 -12.68 -11.96 -10.26
N GLU A 226 -11.61 -11.57 -10.96
CA GLU A 226 -11.49 -11.66 -12.42
C GLU A 226 -10.16 -12.33 -12.79
N TYR A 227 -10.18 -13.29 -13.72
CA TYR A 227 -8.96 -13.77 -14.37
C TYR A 227 -8.42 -12.72 -15.33
N ILE A 228 -7.11 -12.60 -15.38
CA ILE A 228 -6.41 -11.81 -16.39
C ILE A 228 -5.82 -12.81 -17.38
N GLU A 229 -6.33 -12.82 -18.62
CA GLU A 229 -5.63 -13.50 -19.71
C GLU A 229 -4.30 -12.78 -19.96
N GLN A 230 -3.21 -13.54 -19.99
CA GLN A 230 -1.85 -13.05 -20.23
C GLN A 230 -1.63 -12.68 -21.69
#